data_AF-A0A853JMI3-F1
#
_entry.id   AF-A0A853JMI3-F1
#
_cell.length_a   1.000
_cell.length_b   1.000
_cell.length_c   1.000
_cell.angle_alpha   90.00
_cell.angle_beta   90.00
_cell.angle_gamma   90.00
#
_symmetry.space_group_name_H-M   'P 1'
#
loop_
_entity.id
_entity.type
_entity.pdbx_description
1 polymer ?
#
loop_
_entity_poly.entity_id
_entity_poly.type
_entity_poly.pdbx_seq_one_letter_code
_entity_poly.pdbx_strand_id
1 'polypeptide(L)'
;MGCYFTTLLLGSIIYVIVGGSGDWFVNYAMPIVTILFIDILVFGIIYKKNRHRNQFIYAPVFLIAFSATLCLGIDGVISYNLLGHLRFTWSLIVAISGICIIALLMGIYHGVPDRTKAYLKKKLHV
;
A
#
# COMPACT_ATOMS: atom_id res chain seq x y z
N MET A 1 -11.37 -1.89 11.67
CA MET A 1 -12.41 -0.84 11.72
C MET A 1 -12.19 0.13 12.88
N GLY A 2 -12.00 -0.34 14.13
CA GLY A 2 -11.74 0.53 15.29
C GLY A 2 -10.67 1.59 15.05
N CYS A 3 -9.49 1.21 14.55
CA CYS A 3 -8.39 2.16 14.29
C CYS A 3 -8.77 3.28 13.30
N TYR A 4 -9.54 2.99 12.25
CA TYR A 4 -9.99 4.00 11.28
C TYR A 4 -10.90 5.03 11.94
N PHE A 5 -11.92 4.56 12.65
CA PHE A 5 -12.85 5.43 13.38
C PHE A 5 -12.14 6.25 14.45
N THR A 6 -11.23 5.64 15.22
CA THR A 6 -10.47 6.39 16.24
C THR A 6 -9.57 7.45 15.61
N THR A 7 -8.92 7.16 14.48
CA THR A 7 -8.07 8.14 13.79
C THR A 7 -8.90 9.31 13.24
N LEU A 8 -10.06 9.04 12.64
CA LEU A 8 -10.96 10.11 12.17
C LEU A 8 -11.54 10.93 13.32
N LEU A 9 -12.00 10.26 14.39
CA LEU A 9 -12.54 10.93 15.58
C LEU A 9 -11.49 11.84 16.22
N LEU A 10 -10.30 11.31 16.49
CA LEU A 10 -9.21 12.08 17.10
C LEU A 10 -8.80 13.26 16.19
N GLY A 11 -8.70 13.02 14.88
CA GLY A 11 -8.39 14.07 13.90
C GLY A 11 -9.45 15.17 13.85
N SER A 12 -10.74 14.81 13.92
CA SER A 12 -11.84 15.79 13.97
C SER A 12 -11.83 16.63 15.25
N ILE A 13 -11.52 16.01 16.40
CA ILE A 13 -11.42 16.71 17.68
C ILE A 13 -10.27 17.72 17.62
N ILE A 14 -9.11 17.32 17.09
CA ILE A 14 -7.95 18.20 16.92
C ILE A 14 -8.29 19.37 15.97
N TYR A 15 -8.97 19.10 14.84
CA TYR A 15 -9.40 20.13 13.90
C TYR A 15 -10.29 21.20 14.55
N VAL A 16 -11.21 20.77 15.42
CA VAL A 16 -12.10 21.67 16.17
C VAL A 16 -11.34 22.48 17.23
N ILE A 17 -10.41 21.85 17.97
CA ILE A 17 -9.67 22.52 19.06
C ILE A 17 -8.64 23.52 18.53
N VAL A 18 -7.91 23.17 17.47
CA VAL A 18 -6.85 24.02 16.88
C VAL A 18 -7.45 25.19 16.07
N GLY A 19 -8.78 25.17 15.85
CA GLY A 19 -9.51 26.24 15.20
C GLY A 19 -9.16 26.35 13.72
N GLY A 20 -9.58 25.35 12.93
CA GLY A 20 -9.85 25.42 11.48
C GLY A 20 -8.81 26.07 10.55
N SER A 21 -7.60 26.34 11.04
CA SER A 21 -6.61 27.15 10.34
C SER A 21 -5.97 26.28 9.27
N GLY A 22 -6.51 26.40 8.06
CA GLY A 22 -6.24 25.53 6.93
C GLY A 22 -7.11 24.28 7.02
N ASP A 23 -7.89 23.99 5.99
CA ASP A 23 -8.73 22.79 5.86
C ASP A 23 -7.91 21.49 5.74
N TRP A 24 -6.75 21.41 6.42
CA TRP A 24 -5.76 20.34 6.32
C TRP A 24 -6.37 18.97 6.65
N PHE A 25 -7.30 18.93 7.61
CA PHE A 25 -7.97 17.69 8.00
C PHE A 25 -8.86 17.18 6.88
N VAL A 26 -9.71 18.04 6.33
CA VAL A 26 -10.69 17.67 5.29
C VAL A 26 -9.99 17.42 3.95
N ASN A 27 -9.01 18.25 3.61
CA ASN A 27 -8.36 18.22 2.30
C ASN A 27 -7.25 17.17 2.20
N TYR A 28 -6.55 16.87 3.30
CA TYR A 28 -5.42 15.93 3.28
C TYR A 28 -5.64 14.73 4.20
N ALA A 29 -5.81 14.94 5.50
CA ALA A 29 -5.76 13.85 6.47
C ALA A 29 -6.90 12.83 6.28
N MET A 30 -8.14 13.30 6.14
CA MET A 30 -9.31 12.44 5.96
C MET A 30 -9.24 11.63 4.65
N PRO A 31 -8.93 12.22 3.48
CA PRO A 31 -8.71 11.47 2.25
C PRO A 31 -7.57 10.46 2.35
N ILE A 32 -6.40 10.85 2.88
CA ILE A 32 -5.23 9.96 3.00
C ILE A 32 -5.52 8.76 3.92
N VAL A 33 -6.14 9.00 5.08
CA VAL A 33 -6.52 7.93 6.01
C VAL A 33 -7.56 6.99 5.38
N THR A 34 -8.48 7.54 4.58
CA THR A 34 -9.48 6.74 3.85
C THR A 34 -8.84 5.88 2.77
N ILE A 35 -7.91 6.44 1.99
CA ILE A 35 -7.12 5.68 1.00
C ILE A 35 -6.35 4.55 1.70
N LEU A 36 -5.62 4.85 2.78
CA LEU A 36 -4.89 3.85 3.54
C LEU A 36 -5.81 2.73 4.04
N PHE A 37 -7.00 3.07 4.54
CA PHE A 37 -7.96 2.09 5.01
C PHE A 37 -8.47 1.18 3.88
N ILE A 38 -8.82 1.76 2.73
CA ILE A 38 -9.23 1.02 1.53
C ILE A 38 -8.09 0.09 1.08
N ASP A 39 -6.86 0.61 1.05
CA ASP A 39 -5.69 -0.14 0.62
C ASP A 39 -5.43 -1.36 1.52
N ILE A 40 -5.51 -1.16 2.85
CA ILE A 40 -5.40 -2.25 3.83
C ILE A 40 -6.53 -3.28 3.63
N LEU A 41 -7.76 -2.86 3.37
CA LEU A 41 -8.87 -3.79 3.13
C LEU A 41 -8.66 -4.61 1.86
N VAL A 42 -8.32 -3.96 0.75
CA VAL A 42 -8.10 -4.61 -0.55
C VAL A 42 -6.95 -5.61 -0.44
N PHE A 43 -5.78 -5.16 0.01
CA PHE A 43 -4.61 -6.04 0.13
C PHE A 43 -4.77 -7.08 1.23
N GLY A 44 -5.49 -6.78 2.31
CA GLY A 44 -5.83 -7.74 3.36
C GLY A 44 -6.72 -8.89 2.84
N ILE A 45 -7.73 -8.59 2.03
CA ILE A 45 -8.59 -9.60 1.39
C ILE A 45 -7.77 -10.45 0.42
N ILE A 46 -6.96 -9.82 -0.43
CA ILE A 46 -6.15 -10.54 -1.42
C ILE A 46 -5.10 -11.41 -0.72
N TYR A 47 -4.44 -10.90 0.33
CA TYR A 47 -3.49 -11.66 1.12
C TYR A 47 -4.16 -12.87 1.80
N LYS A 48 -5.33 -12.68 2.42
CA LYS A 48 -6.09 -13.78 3.04
C LYS A 48 -6.41 -14.89 2.04
N LYS A 49 -6.81 -14.53 0.81
CA LYS A 49 -7.07 -15.49 -0.28
C LYS A 49 -5.83 -16.26 -0.71
N ASN A 50 -4.65 -15.64 -0.62
CA ASN A 50 -3.38 -16.22 -1.07
C ASN A 50 -2.51 -16.76 0.08
N ARG A 51 -3.02 -16.82 1.31
CA ARG A 51 -2.25 -17.19 2.52
C ARG A 51 -1.55 -18.55 2.43
N HIS A 52 -2.12 -19.49 1.67
CA HIS A 52 -1.60 -20.85 1.49
C HIS A 52 -0.51 -20.97 0.40
N ARG A 53 -0.26 -19.90 -0.37
CA ARG A 53 0.84 -19.87 -1.34
C ARG A 53 2.18 -19.60 -0.64
N ASN A 54 3.28 -19.73 -1.39
CA ASN A 54 4.63 -19.54 -0.87
C ASN A 54 4.84 -18.14 -0.28
N GLN A 55 4.72 -18.01 1.04
CA GLN A 55 4.74 -16.71 1.72
C GLN A 55 6.04 -15.93 1.48
N PHE A 56 7.16 -16.63 1.25
CA PHE A 56 8.47 -16.01 1.00
C PHE A 56 8.47 -15.09 -0.23
N ILE A 57 7.65 -15.38 -1.24
CA ILE A 57 7.60 -14.59 -2.48
C ILE A 57 6.33 -13.75 -2.54
N TYR A 58 5.20 -14.28 -2.09
CA TYR A 58 3.94 -13.55 -2.15
C TYR A 58 3.90 -12.38 -1.15
N ALA A 59 4.50 -12.51 0.05
CA ALA A 59 4.54 -11.40 1.01
C ALA A 59 5.26 -10.15 0.47
N PRO A 60 6.51 -10.22 -0.06
CA PRO A 60 7.16 -9.05 -0.62
C PRO A 60 6.43 -8.50 -1.85
N VAL A 61 5.85 -9.34 -2.70
CA VAL A 61 5.02 -8.90 -3.84
C VAL A 61 3.82 -8.06 -3.35
N PHE A 62 3.11 -8.54 -2.33
CA PHE A 62 1.98 -7.80 -1.76
C PHE A 62 2.42 -6.49 -1.10
N LEU A 63 3.54 -6.49 -0.38
CA LEU A 63 4.06 -5.29 0.27
C LEU A 63 4.47 -4.21 -0.74
N ILE A 64 5.10 -4.59 -1.84
CA ILE A 64 5.48 -3.65 -2.91
C ILE A 64 4.24 -3.10 -3.62
N ALA A 65 3.26 -3.95 -3.92
CA ALA A 65 2.02 -3.51 -4.56
C ALA A 65 1.21 -2.58 -3.65
N PHE A 66 1.13 -2.89 -2.35
CA PHE A 66 0.54 -2.04 -1.33
C PHE A 66 1.23 -0.67 -1.27
N SER A 67 2.56 -0.64 -1.11
CA SER A 67 3.29 0.63 -1.00
C SER A 67 3.18 1.48 -2.26
N ALA A 68 3.24 0.88 -3.46
CA ALA A 68 3.06 1.60 -4.72
C ALA A 68 1.67 2.23 -4.84
N THR A 69 0.62 1.48 -4.46
CA THR A 69 -0.77 1.96 -4.52
C THR A 69 -1.00 3.10 -3.53
N LEU A 70 -0.49 2.95 -2.30
CA LEU A 70 -0.57 3.98 -1.27
C LEU A 70 0.18 5.26 -1.70
N CYS A 71 1.37 5.13 -2.28
CA CYS A 71 2.13 6.28 -2.79
C CYS A 71 1.38 7.04 -3.89
N LEU A 72 0.74 6.33 -4.83
CA LEU A 72 -0.10 6.95 -5.86
C LEU A 72 -1.29 7.69 -5.24
N GLY A 73 -1.98 7.07 -4.27
CA GLY A 73 -3.11 7.69 -3.60
C GLY A 73 -2.72 8.97 -2.83
N ILE A 74 -1.62 8.93 -2.08
CA ILE A 74 -1.14 10.09 -1.32
C ILE A 74 -0.69 11.22 -2.25
N ASP A 75 0.11 10.91 -3.28
CA ASP A 75 0.57 11.91 -4.26
C ASP A 75 -0.62 12.50 -5.04
N GLY A 76 -1.64 11.69 -5.32
CA GLY A 76 -2.90 12.16 -5.91
C GLY A 76 -3.63 13.18 -5.03
N VAL A 77 -3.81 12.87 -3.74
CA VAL A 77 -4.44 13.82 -2.79
C VAL A 77 -3.63 15.10 -2.68
N ILE A 78 -2.31 14.99 -2.52
CA ILE A 78 -1.44 16.16 -2.36
C ILE A 78 -1.46 17.02 -3.62
N SER A 79 -1.27 16.43 -4.80
CA SER A 79 -1.24 17.16 -6.07
C SER A 79 -2.58 17.82 -6.37
N TYR A 80 -3.70 17.14 -6.14
CA TYR A 80 -5.02 17.71 -6.36
C TYR A 80 -5.27 18.95 -5.50
N ASN A 81 -4.89 18.89 -4.22
CA ASN A 81 -5.10 20.01 -3.30
C ASN A 81 -4.12 21.18 -3.50
N LEU A 82 -2.90 20.92 -3.97
CA LEU A 82 -1.90 21.98 -4.21
C LEU A 82 -2.00 22.60 -5.60
N LEU A 83 -2.33 21.81 -6.62
CA LEU A 83 -2.25 22.18 -8.04
C LEU A 83 -3.63 22.29 -8.72
N GLY A 84 -4.70 21.82 -8.08
CA GLY A 84 -6.05 21.77 -8.65
C GLY A 84 -6.25 20.68 -9.72
N HIS A 85 -5.24 19.86 -9.97
CA HIS A 85 -5.29 18.77 -10.94
C HIS A 85 -4.40 17.60 -10.47
N LEU A 86 -4.72 16.40 -10.94
CA LEU A 86 -3.92 15.21 -10.63
C LEU A 86 -2.60 15.26 -11.39
N ARG A 87 -1.50 15.26 -10.65
CA ARG A 87 -0.16 15.19 -11.21
C ARG A 87 0.71 14.26 -10.39
N PHE A 88 0.94 13.08 -10.94
CA PHE A 88 1.82 12.07 -10.33
C PHE A 88 3.24 12.31 -10.81
N THR A 89 4.17 12.52 -9.87
CA THR A 89 5.59 12.73 -10.21
C THR A 89 6.42 11.58 -9.69
N TRP A 90 6.67 11.58 -8.38
CA TRP A 90 7.48 10.57 -7.71
C TRP A 90 6.75 9.23 -7.56
N SER A 91 5.44 9.26 -7.33
CA SER A 91 4.64 8.06 -7.15
C SER A 91 4.62 7.15 -8.38
N LEU A 92 4.67 7.73 -9.59
CA LEU A 92 4.76 6.98 -10.86
C LEU A 92 6.08 6.21 -10.95
N ILE A 93 7.20 6.82 -10.55
CA ILE A 93 8.52 6.16 -10.54
C ILE A 93 8.52 4.98 -9.56
N VAL A 94 7.95 5.18 -8.37
CA VAL A 94 7.79 4.12 -7.35
C VAL A 94 6.90 2.98 -7.88
N ALA A 95 5.79 3.31 -8.56
CA ALA A 95 4.89 2.31 -9.11
C ALA A 95 5.54 1.48 -10.22
N ILE A 96 6.20 2.13 -11.19
CA ILE A 96 6.88 1.44 -12.30
C ILE A 96 8.01 0.56 -11.78
N SER A 97 8.87 1.08 -10.90
CA SER A 97 9.95 0.30 -10.30
C SER A 97 9.43 -0.88 -9.48
N GLY A 98 8.36 -0.68 -8.70
CA GLY A 98 7.68 -1.73 -7.96
C GLY A 98 7.14 -2.84 -8.86
N ILE A 99 6.49 -2.49 -9.98
CA ILE A 99 6.00 -3.46 -10.97
C ILE A 99 7.14 -4.28 -11.56
N CYS A 100 8.28 -3.66 -11.90
CA CYS A 100 9.46 -4.38 -12.39
C CYS A 100 9.99 -5.40 -11.37
N ILE A 101 10.07 -5.02 -10.09
CA ILE A 101 10.52 -5.92 -9.02
C ILE A 101 9.53 -7.08 -8.83
N ILE A 102 8.22 -6.79 -8.86
CA ILE A 102 7.18 -7.80 -8.78
C ILE A 102 7.28 -8.79 -9.95
N ALA A 103 7.49 -8.30 -11.17
CA ALA A 103 7.65 -9.13 -12.36
C ALA A 103 8.86 -10.05 -12.24
N LEU A 104 9.99 -9.56 -11.73
CA LEU A 104 11.18 -10.38 -11.46
C LEU A 104 10.92 -11.46 -10.40
N LEU A 105 10.31 -11.09 -9.27
CA LEU A 105 9.98 -12.05 -8.20
C LEU A 105 9.03 -13.15 -8.68
N MET A 106 8.00 -12.77 -9.44
CA MET A 106 7.03 -13.70 -10.01
C MET A 106 7.64 -14.56 -11.12
N GLY A 107 8.50 -13.98 -11.96
CA GLY A 107 9.25 -14.70 -12.99
C GLY A 107 10.16 -15.77 -12.41
N ILE A 108 10.91 -15.44 -11.36
CA ILE A 108 11.74 -16.41 -10.63
C ILE A 108 10.85 -17.50 -10.02
N TYR A 109 9.71 -17.16 -9.40
CA TYR A 109 8.85 -18.16 -8.78
C TYR A 109 8.25 -19.18 -9.76
N HIS A 110 7.84 -18.74 -10.96
CA HIS A 110 7.25 -19.61 -11.96
C HIS A 110 8.30 -20.33 -12.82
N GLY A 111 9.45 -19.70 -13.05
CA GLY A 111 10.56 -20.29 -13.81
C GLY A 111 11.40 -21.30 -13.03
N VAL A 112 11.33 -21.31 -11.69
CA VAL A 112 12.10 -22.25 -10.87
C VAL A 112 11.38 -23.61 -10.77
N PRO A 113 11.98 -24.70 -11.28
CA PRO A 113 11.41 -26.04 -11.20
C PRO A 113 11.22 -26.50 -9.75
N ASP A 114 10.18 -27.30 -9.49
CA ASP A 114 9.76 -27.67 -8.12
C ASP A 114 10.85 -28.33 -7.27
N ARG A 115 11.84 -28.97 -7.90
CA ARG A 115 13.03 -29.53 -7.22
C ARG A 115 13.86 -28.46 -6.49
N THR A 116 14.00 -27.28 -7.07
CA THR A 116 14.77 -26.17 -6.47
C THR A 116 13.96 -25.46 -5.38
N LYS A 117 12.62 -25.41 -5.51
CA LYS A 117 11.74 -24.96 -4.42
C LYS A 117 11.88 -25.85 -3.18
N ALA A 118 11.93 -27.17 -3.36
CA ALA A 118 12.17 -28.11 -2.27
C ALA A 118 13.57 -27.93 -1.65
N TYR A 119 14.59 -27.66 -2.46
CA TYR A 119 15.95 -27.40 -1.98
C TYR A 119 16.06 -26.09 -1.18
N LEU A 120 15.43 -25.01 -1.65
CA LEU A 120 15.36 -23.73 -0.94
C LEU A 120 14.58 -23.85 0.37
N LYS A 121 13.46 -24.58 0.38
CA LYS A 121 12.70 -24.87 1.61
C LYS A 121 13.57 -25.57 2.66
N LYS A 122 14.33 -26.58 2.21
CA LYS A 122 15.24 -27.36 3.04
C LYS A 122 16.42 -26.53 3.56
N LYS A 123 16.94 -25.58 2.76
CA LYS A 123 18.09 -24.75 3.13
C LYS A 123 17.72 -23.54 3.99
N LEU A 124 16.48 -23.05 3.87
CA LEU A 124 15.94 -21.94 4.66
C LEU A 124 15.20 -22.39 5.94
N HIS A 125 15.12 -23.70 6.21
CA HIS A 125 14.42 -24.26 7.39
C HIS A 125 12.95 -23.77 7.50
N VAL A 126 12.22 -23.78 6.38
CA VAL A 126 10.77 -23.44 6.32
C VAL A 126 9.94 -24.64 5.85
#